data_AF-H3NME1-F1
#
_entry.id   AF-H3NME1-F1
#
_cell.length_a   1.000
_cell.length_b   1.000
_cell.length_c   1.000
_cell.angle_alpha   90.00
_cell.angle_beta   90.00
_cell.angle_gamma   90.00
#
_symmetry.space_group_name_H-M   'P 1'
#
loop_
_entity.id
_entity.type
_entity.pdbx_description
1 polymer ?
#
loop_
_entity_poly.entity_id
_entity_poly.type
_entity_poly.pdbx_seq_one_letter_code
_entity_poly.pdbx_strand_id
1 'polypeptide(L)'
;MASSLNTKVTYTTKATSYLRLSSYGNVMIGNNAFEFYNEKNPNDFIQIPWNEIDHISASVIFNKWISRFAIFTKHNGHFTFSTRNNRRTLREVKKYFDEKKMLKSMSIWKYIKMKMFKSK
;
A
#
# COMPACT_ATOMS: atom_id res chain seq x y z
N MET A 1 12.15 18.49 9.98
CA MET A 1 12.49 17.21 9.36
C MET A 1 11.70 16.13 10.09
N ALA A 2 10.94 15.32 9.37
CA ALA A 2 10.20 14.22 9.98
C ALA A 2 11.16 13.09 10.35
N SER A 3 11.08 12.61 11.59
CA SER A 3 11.83 11.43 12.03
C SER A 3 11.07 10.17 11.64
N SER A 4 11.78 9.17 11.13
CA SER A 4 11.20 7.85 10.84
C SER A 4 10.73 7.17 12.13
N LEU A 5 9.61 6.44 12.05
CA LEU A 5 9.14 5.56 13.11
C LEU A 5 9.93 4.25 13.13
N ASN A 6 10.56 3.90 12.01
CA ASN A 6 11.39 2.71 11.90
C ASN A 6 12.76 2.93 12.56
N THR A 7 13.14 2.02 13.46
CA THR A 7 14.52 1.97 13.99
C THR A 7 15.44 1.14 13.08
N LYS A 8 14.86 0.29 12.22
CA LYS A 8 15.58 -0.49 11.20
C LYS A 8 14.78 -0.54 9.91
N VAL A 9 15.38 -0.05 8.84
CA VAL A 9 14.82 -0.08 7.47
C VAL A 9 15.39 -1.29 6.74
N THR A 10 14.53 -2.08 6.11
CA THR A 10 14.95 -3.28 5.34
C THR A 10 14.75 -3.13 3.85
N TYR A 11 13.89 -2.21 3.42
CA TYR A 11 13.64 -1.98 2.01
C TYR A 11 13.24 -0.54 1.72
N THR A 12 13.89 0.05 0.71
CA THR A 12 13.57 1.39 0.19
C THR A 12 13.40 1.31 -1.31
N THR A 13 12.36 1.97 -1.84
CA THR A 13 12.13 2.00 -3.29
C THR A 13 11.38 3.26 -3.72
N LYS A 14 11.61 3.67 -4.97
CA LYS A 14 10.86 4.78 -5.59
C LYS A 14 9.38 4.42 -5.72
N ALA A 15 8.53 5.37 -5.41
CA ALA A 15 7.10 5.19 -5.34
C ALA A 15 6.32 6.45 -5.73
N THR A 16 5.05 6.25 -6.04
CA THR A 16 4.05 7.30 -6.23
C THR A 16 2.94 7.11 -5.19
N SER A 17 2.62 8.18 -4.46
CA SER A 17 1.44 8.28 -3.59
C SER A 17 0.29 8.95 -4.32
N TYR A 18 -0.95 8.48 -4.08
CA TYR A 18 -2.17 9.01 -4.70
C TYR A 18 -3.15 9.64 -3.69
N LEU A 19 -2.68 10.06 -2.50
CA LEU A 19 -3.55 10.57 -1.42
C LEU A 19 -4.34 11.85 -1.79
N ARG A 20 -3.78 12.74 -2.62
CA ARG A 20 -4.45 13.96 -3.11
C ARG A 20 -4.19 14.16 -4.58
N LEU A 21 -2.93 14.49 -4.89
CA LEU A 21 -2.36 14.49 -6.22
C LEU A 21 -1.30 13.39 -6.27
N SER A 22 -0.96 12.94 -7.47
CA SER A 22 0.12 11.99 -7.64
C SER A 22 1.46 12.65 -7.25
N SER A 23 2.02 12.22 -6.13
CA SER A 23 3.31 12.69 -5.62
C SER A 23 4.36 11.60 -5.75
N TYR A 24 5.54 11.96 -6.26
CA TYR A 24 6.69 11.06 -6.34
C TYR A 24 7.52 11.12 -5.06
N GLY A 25 8.07 9.98 -4.67
CA GLY A 25 8.83 9.87 -3.44
C GLY A 25 9.48 8.50 -3.27
N ASN A 26 9.84 8.20 -2.04
CA ASN A 26 10.37 6.90 -1.65
C ASN A 26 9.45 6.25 -0.63
N VAL A 27 9.14 4.97 -0.84
CA VAL A 27 8.60 4.09 0.20
C VAL A 27 9.77 3.52 0.99
N MET A 28 9.63 3.49 2.31
CA MET A 28 10.53 2.84 3.25
C MET A 28 9.72 1.83 4.09
N ILE A 29 10.19 0.59 4.12
CA ILE A 29 9.64 -0.49 4.93
C ILE A 29 10.65 -0.83 6.00
N GLY A 30 10.21 -0.84 7.25
CA GLY A 30 11.03 -1.23 8.38
C GLY A 30 10.26 -2.00 9.44
N ASN A 31 10.86 -2.14 10.60
CA ASN A 31 10.33 -2.96 11.69
C ASN A 31 9.03 -2.43 12.31
N ASN A 32 8.72 -1.13 12.20
CA ASN A 32 7.61 -0.51 12.93
C ASN A 32 6.49 0.03 12.01
N ALA A 33 6.84 0.47 10.79
CA ALA A 33 5.91 1.15 9.92
C ALA A 33 6.21 0.97 8.42
N PHE A 34 5.16 1.12 7.62
CA PHE A 34 5.25 1.49 6.21
C PHE A 34 5.30 3.00 6.11
N GLU A 35 6.29 3.55 5.42
CA GLU A 35 6.49 5.00 5.31
C GLU A 35 6.66 5.43 3.86
N PHE A 36 6.20 6.64 3.55
CA PHE A 36 6.41 7.31 2.27
C PHE A 36 6.90 8.73 2.53
N TYR A 37 7.97 9.14 1.84
CA TYR A 37 8.52 10.49 1.90
C TYR A 37 8.50 11.11 0.52
N ASN A 38 7.85 12.27 0.40
CA ASN A 38 7.78 13.03 -0.85
C ASN A 38 9.18 13.59 -1.19
N GLU A 39 9.58 13.44 -2.46
CA GLU A 39 10.88 13.89 -2.94
C GLU A 39 10.98 15.42 -3.06
N LYS A 40 9.85 16.11 -3.29
CA LYS A 40 9.81 17.58 -3.44
C LYS A 40 9.65 18.31 -2.12
N ASN A 41 8.94 17.73 -1.16
CA ASN A 41 8.68 18.35 0.14
C ASN A 41 8.91 17.35 1.28
N PRO A 42 10.02 17.46 2.03
CA PRO A 42 10.33 16.52 3.10
C PRO A 42 9.39 16.62 4.31
N ASN A 43 8.56 17.67 4.40
CA ASN A 43 7.50 17.77 5.41
C ASN A 43 6.17 17.14 4.94
N ASP A 44 6.09 16.69 3.69
CA ASP A 44 4.96 15.91 3.15
C ASP A 44 5.33 14.43 3.15
N PHE A 45 4.90 13.72 4.20
CA PHE A 45 5.22 12.32 4.43
C PHE A 45 3.99 11.59 4.98
N ILE A 46 3.98 10.27 4.78
CA ILE A 46 2.96 9.37 5.28
C ILE A 46 3.68 8.30 6.08
N GLN A 47 3.30 8.09 7.33
CA GLN A 47 3.82 7.02 8.17
C GLN A 47 2.64 6.21 8.69
N ILE A 48 2.64 4.91 8.42
CA ILE A 48 1.55 4.00 8.79
C ILE A 48 2.15 2.87 9.63
N PRO A 49 2.03 2.95 10.97
CA PRO A 49 2.45 1.87 11.85
C PRO A 49 1.77 0.56 11.49
N TRP A 50 2.47 -0.58 11.64
CA TRP A 50 1.89 -1.89 11.30
C TRP A 50 0.58 -2.17 12.06
N ASN A 51 0.49 -1.70 13.30
CA ASN A 51 -0.69 -1.85 14.15
C ASN A 51 -1.89 -1.01 13.70
N GLU A 52 -1.67 0.03 12.90
CA GLU A 52 -2.72 0.89 12.36
C GLU A 52 -3.33 0.33 11.07
N ILE A 53 -2.65 -0.61 10.41
CA ILE A 53 -3.13 -1.25 9.19
C ILE A 53 -4.24 -2.25 9.55
N ASP A 54 -5.42 -2.02 8.98
CA ASP A 54 -6.51 -2.99 9.03
C ASP A 54 -6.28 -4.10 8.01
N HIS A 55 -6.12 -3.73 6.73
CA HIS A 55 -5.78 -4.66 5.64
C HIS A 55 -5.10 -3.93 4.47
N ILE A 56 -4.48 -4.69 3.57
CA ILE A 56 -3.85 -4.19 2.35
C ILE A 56 -4.56 -4.80 1.15
N SER A 57 -4.86 -4.00 0.14
CA SER A 57 -5.58 -4.44 -1.05
C SER A 57 -4.76 -4.15 -2.31
N ALA A 58 -4.35 -5.18 -3.06
CA ALA A 58 -3.49 -5.04 -4.23
C ALA A 58 -4.25 -5.24 -5.55
N SER A 59 -4.22 -4.26 -6.46
CA SER A 59 -4.88 -4.37 -7.76
C SER A 59 -4.07 -5.23 -8.71
N VAL A 60 -4.59 -6.41 -9.03
CA VAL A 60 -3.91 -7.38 -9.91
C VAL A 60 -4.55 -7.36 -11.29
N ILE A 61 -3.74 -7.07 -12.31
CA ILE A 61 -4.08 -7.10 -13.73
C ILE A 61 -3.52 -8.39 -14.33
N PHE A 62 -4.34 -9.09 -15.13
CA PHE A 62 -4.01 -10.38 -15.76
C PHE A 62 -3.44 -11.42 -14.78
N ASN A 63 -3.88 -11.40 -13.52
CA ASN A 63 -3.42 -12.26 -12.42
C ASN A 63 -1.91 -12.26 -12.14
N LYS A 64 -1.13 -11.40 -12.80
CA LYS A 64 0.35 -11.41 -12.80
C LYS A 64 0.95 -10.07 -12.38
N TRP A 65 0.29 -8.97 -12.73
CA TRP A 65 0.85 -7.63 -12.59
C TRP A 65 0.11 -6.85 -11.52
N ILE A 66 0.84 -6.32 -10.54
CA ILE A 66 0.24 -5.45 -9.52
C ILE A 66 0.45 -4.01 -9.97
N SER A 67 -0.63 -3.33 -10.34
CA SER A 67 -0.56 -1.94 -10.83
C SER A 67 -0.41 -0.95 -9.69
N ARG A 68 -1.18 -1.17 -8.61
CA ARG A 68 -1.25 -0.34 -7.40
C ARG A 68 -1.64 -1.21 -6.21
N PHE A 69 -1.41 -0.69 -5.01
CA PHE A 69 -1.97 -1.25 -3.78
C PHE A 69 -2.47 -0.12 -2.89
N ALA A 70 -3.50 -0.42 -2.10
CA ALA A 70 -4.04 0.48 -1.09
C ALA A 70 -3.82 -0.14 0.29
N ILE A 71 -3.37 0.69 1.23
CA ILE A 71 -3.27 0.36 2.65
C ILE A 71 -4.48 0.97 3.32
N PHE A 72 -5.36 0.13 3.86
CA PHE A 72 -6.51 0.55 4.65
C PHE A 72 -6.10 0.61 6.11
N THR A 73 -6.32 1.76 6.72
CA THR A 73 -6.06 2.02 8.13
C THR A 73 -7.33 1.85 8.93
N LYS A 74 -7.19 1.58 10.23
CA LYS A 74 -8.33 1.44 11.14
C LYS A 74 -9.09 2.74 11.31
N HIS A 75 -8.38 3.89 11.34
CA HIS A 75 -8.98 5.17 11.67
C HIS A 75 -8.92 6.24 10.56
N ASN A 76 -7.90 6.20 9.69
CA ASN A 76 -7.58 7.31 8.78
C ASN A 76 -7.91 7.02 7.30
N GLY A 77 -8.89 6.14 7.04
CA GLY A 77 -9.26 5.76 5.68
C GLY A 77 -8.19 4.91 5.00
N HIS A 78 -7.80 5.25 3.77
CA HIS A 78 -6.84 4.45 3.00
C HIS A 78 -5.87 5.30 2.18
N PHE A 79 -4.67 4.74 1.96
CA PHE A 79 -3.60 5.36 1.18
C PHE A 79 -3.25 4.46 0.01
N THR A 80 -3.28 4.99 -1.21
CA THR A 80 -2.95 4.23 -2.43
C THR A 80 -1.56 4.58 -2.91
N PHE A 81 -0.80 3.54 -3.27
CA PHE A 81 0.58 3.64 -3.74
C PHE A 81 0.83 2.79 -4.98
N SER A 82 1.87 3.16 -5.73
CA SER A 82 2.54 2.28 -6.69
C SER A 82 4.04 2.44 -6.55
N THR A 83 4.79 1.34 -6.51
CA THR A 83 6.25 1.34 -6.47
C THR A 83 6.83 0.79 -7.75
N ARG A 84 8.13 1.02 -7.96
CA ARG A 84 8.87 0.46 -9.11
C ARG A 84 8.73 -1.06 -9.21
N ASN A 85 8.56 -1.75 -8.08
CA ASN A 85 8.23 -3.17 -8.04
C ASN A 85 7.25 -3.47 -6.90
N ASN A 86 5.96 -3.35 -7.19
CA ASN A 86 4.86 -3.61 -6.24
C ASN A 86 4.94 -5.02 -5.65
N ARG A 87 5.28 -6.04 -6.45
CA ARG A 87 5.37 -7.43 -5.99
C ARG A 87 6.48 -7.61 -4.95
N ARG A 88 7.66 -7.02 -5.19
CA ARG A 88 8.76 -7.03 -4.23
C ARG A 88 8.40 -6.23 -2.98
N THR A 89 7.78 -5.06 -3.14
CA THR A 89 7.35 -4.22 -2.01
C THR A 89 6.39 -4.98 -1.09
N LEU A 90 5.37 -5.62 -1.64
CA LEU A 90 4.40 -6.39 -0.84
C LEU A 90 5.04 -7.64 -0.21
N ARG A 91 6.05 -8.25 -0.83
CA ARG A 91 6.83 -9.33 -0.19
C ARG A 91 7.64 -8.83 1.02
N GLU A 92 8.15 -7.61 0.96
CA GLU A 92 8.85 -6.99 2.09
C GLU A 92 7.85 -6.62 3.20
N VAL A 93 6.67 -6.10 2.86
CA VAL A 93 5.58 -5.86 3.83
C VAL A 93 5.16 -7.14 4.55
N LYS A 94 5.06 -8.25 3.83
CA LYS A 94 4.69 -9.57 4.39
C LYS A 94 5.62 -10.04 5.52
N LYS A 95 6.83 -9.49 5.65
CA LYS A 95 7.74 -9.80 6.78
C LYS A 95 7.27 -9.21 8.11
N TYR A 96 6.45 -8.16 8.07
CA TYR A 96 5.99 -7.41 9.24
C TYR A 96 4.47 -7.39 9.42
N PHE A 97 3.71 -7.72 8.37
CA PHE A 97 2.25 -7.67 8.37
C PHE A 97 1.64 -9.02 7.98
N ASP A 98 0.50 -9.35 8.59
CA ASP A 98 -0.18 -10.63 8.38
C ASP A 98 -0.65 -10.80 6.92
N GLU A 99 -0.18 -11.86 6.27
CA GLU A 99 -0.54 -12.20 4.90
C GLU A 99 -2.04 -12.42 4.71
N LYS A 100 -2.75 -12.91 5.74
CA LYS A 100 -4.21 -13.12 5.66
C LYS A 100 -4.97 -11.82 5.45
N LYS A 101 -4.38 -10.69 5.86
CA LYS A 101 -4.90 -9.34 5.69
C LYS A 101 -4.36 -8.65 4.44
N MET A 102 -3.60 -9.36 3.60
CA MET A 102 -3.15 -8.87 2.29
C MET A 102 -4.04 -9.43 1.19
N LEU A 103 -5.09 -8.69 0.89
CA LEU A 103 -6.15 -9.05 -0.05
C LEU A 103 -5.77 -8.67 -1.49
N LYS A 104 -6.23 -9.46 -2.44
CA LYS A 104 -6.18 -9.08 -3.86
C LYS A 104 -7.38 -8.19 -4.16
N SER A 105 -7.14 -6.94 -4.57
CA SER A 105 -8.12 -5.99 -5.09
C SER A 105 -8.53 -6.37 -6.53
N MET A 106 -9.21 -7.50 -6.58
CA MET A 106 -10.44 -7.74 -7.31
C MET A 106 -10.96 -6.62 -8.26
N SER A 107 -10.56 -6.62 -9.53
CA SER A 107 -11.56 -6.42 -10.60
C SER A 107 -12.65 -7.53 -10.54
N ILE A 108 -12.35 -8.64 -9.86
CA ILE A 108 -13.11 -9.89 -9.76
C ILE A 108 -14.36 -9.83 -8.80
N TRP A 109 -14.46 -8.93 -7.80
CA TRP A 109 -15.59 -8.83 -6.83
C TRP A 109 -16.64 -7.92 -7.46
N LYS A 110 -16.19 -6.94 -8.27
CA LYS A 110 -17.05 -6.11 -9.10
C LYS A 110 -17.73 -6.93 -10.21
N TYR A 111 -17.06 -7.90 -10.84
CA TYR A 111 -17.70 -8.83 -11.79
C TYR A 111 -18.65 -9.84 -11.13
N ILE A 112 -18.24 -10.47 -10.03
CA ILE A 112 -19.06 -11.47 -9.32
C ILE A 112 -20.32 -10.83 -8.71
N LYS A 113 -20.20 -9.67 -8.06
CA LYS A 113 -21.35 -8.93 -7.51
C LYS A 113 -22.28 -8.44 -8.63
N MET A 114 -21.76 -8.07 -9.81
CA MET A 114 -22.59 -7.64 -10.95
C MET A 114 -23.33 -8.80 -11.64
N LYS A 115 -22.81 -10.05 -11.60
CA LYS A 115 -23.50 -11.25 -12.10
C LYS A 115 -24.57 -11.78 -11.14
N MET A 116 -24.33 -11.69 -9.82
CA MET A 116 -25.31 -12.13 -8.81
C MET A 116 -26.55 -11.23 -8.73
N PHE A 117 -26.43 -9.93 -9.03
CA PHE A 117 -27.57 -8.98 -9.05
C PHE A 117 -28.34 -8.93 -10.39
N LYS A 118 -27.93 -9.69 -11.41
CA LYS A 118 -28.63 -9.79 -12.72
C LYS A 118 -29.47 -11.07 -12.88
N SER A 119 -29.59 -11.88 -11.83
CA SER A 119 -30.52 -13.01 -11.76
C SER A 119 -31.56 -12.71 -10.69
N LYS A 120 -32.43 -11.75 -10.99
CA LYS A 120 -33.76 -11.61 -10.41
C LYS A 120 -34.64 -10.88 -11.41
#